data_AF-A0A957VMY2-F1
#
_entry.id   AF-A0A957VMY2-F1
#
_cell.length_a   1.000
_cell.length_b   1.000
_cell.length_c   1.000
_cell.angle_alpha   90.00
_cell.angle_beta   90.00
_cell.angle_gamma   90.00
#
_symmetry.space_group_name_H-M   'P 1'
#
loop_
_entity.id
_entity.type
_entity.pdbx_description
1 polymer ?
#
loop_
_entity_poly.entity_id
_entity_poly.type
_entity_poly.pdbx_seq_one_letter_code
_entity_poly.pdbx_strand_id
1 'polypeptide(L)'
;ANSGNYDNVSPPTSPLRSGSPESLVAWETLGKEGRRFVGTGPTTAEIADFWGKDAEAEPIRIYIGSESAPTLEERAALALQELQRTNAFDRELLILVTSTGNGWVDANAINAIEYIYGGDTAIVAFQYSYLPSVYSMLADKEAATRASVAMFDTIHGYWRTLGPDTRPAFYLYALSLGTYGSQAAVSNVNQLNDPIHGALWAGPPFVSEFWQQLTAQRDPGTPIWQPVYQGGTTMRFTNTGANLHDDEDAWLRNRFIYLQQAGDPIVFFRPDSLYRRPEWLQAEQRSPKAPSQMHWYPVVTFWQLIFDMVMAVGDSLPDGNGHRYSSDAYIESWVAMTQPPEWSPAQTDALKSLFHSLGNLNKP
;
A
#
# COMPACT_ATOMS: atom_id res chain seq x y z
N ALA A 1 -4.18 23.49 -0.70
CA ALA A 1 -4.52 22.15 -1.23
C ALA A 1 -5.10 21.23 -0.14
N ASN A 2 -4.54 21.23 1.08
CA ASN A 2 -4.92 20.26 2.12
C ASN A 2 -6.19 20.60 2.95
N SER A 3 -6.76 21.80 2.81
CA SER A 3 -7.84 22.29 3.68
C SER A 3 -9.26 21.95 3.20
N GLY A 4 -9.45 21.54 1.95
CA GLY A 4 -10.76 21.21 1.37
C GLY A 4 -11.19 19.77 1.62
N ASN A 5 -12.49 19.49 1.45
CA ASN A 5 -13.02 18.14 1.38
C ASN A 5 -13.30 17.77 -0.08
N TYR A 6 -13.38 16.47 -0.36
CA TYR A 6 -14.05 16.01 -1.57
C TYR A 6 -15.56 16.17 -1.41
N ASP A 7 -16.27 16.33 -2.53
CA ASP A 7 -17.72 16.32 -2.54
C ASP A 7 -18.20 14.97 -1.95
N ASN A 8 -19.18 14.99 -1.05
CA ASN A 8 -19.70 13.83 -0.30
C ASN A 8 -18.81 13.26 0.82
N VAL A 9 -17.71 13.92 1.20
CA VAL A 9 -16.92 13.54 2.38
C VAL A 9 -17.27 14.44 3.56
N SER A 10 -17.92 13.86 4.57
CA SER A 10 -18.28 14.52 5.84
C SER A 10 -17.57 13.87 7.03
N PRO A 11 -17.46 14.57 8.18
CA PRO A 11 -16.93 13.98 9.40
C PRO A 11 -17.66 12.68 9.77
N PRO A 12 -16.94 11.60 10.11
CA PRO A 12 -17.58 10.35 10.52
C PRO A 12 -18.27 10.53 11.87
N THR A 13 -19.38 9.83 12.07
CA THR A 13 -20.06 9.74 13.37
C THR A 13 -19.64 8.51 14.16
N SER A 14 -19.02 7.52 13.50
CA SER A 14 -18.53 6.30 14.16
C SER A 14 -17.31 6.60 15.02
N PRO A 15 -17.29 6.16 16.29
CA PRO A 15 -16.14 6.35 17.18
C PRO A 15 -14.92 5.55 16.73
N LEU A 16 -15.07 4.59 15.80
CA LEU A 16 -14.00 3.74 15.27
C LEU A 16 -13.18 4.43 14.16
N ARG A 17 -13.52 5.67 13.83
CA ARG A 17 -12.89 6.44 12.76
C ARG A 17 -12.34 7.76 13.28
N SER A 18 -11.12 8.12 12.88
CA SER A 18 -10.53 9.41 13.26
C SER A 18 -11.35 10.57 12.71
N GLY A 19 -11.38 11.69 13.43
CA GLY A 19 -12.21 12.86 13.11
C GLY A 19 -13.67 12.77 13.56
N SER A 20 -14.07 11.68 14.21
CA SER A 20 -15.35 11.58 14.92
C SER A 20 -15.37 12.41 16.21
N PRO A 21 -16.55 12.67 16.83
CA PRO A 21 -16.63 13.38 18.11
C PRO A 21 -15.80 12.75 19.24
N GLU A 22 -15.59 11.43 19.20
CA GLU A 22 -14.83 10.67 20.19
C GLU A 22 -13.34 10.54 19.86
N SER A 23 -12.93 10.92 18.64
CA SER A 23 -11.54 10.85 18.17
C SER A 23 -10.65 11.87 18.87
N LEU A 24 -9.43 11.45 19.22
CA LEU A 24 -8.37 12.32 19.72
C LEU A 24 -7.82 13.24 18.61
N VAL A 25 -8.05 12.87 17.35
CA VAL A 25 -7.64 13.64 16.16
C VAL A 25 -8.83 14.44 15.64
N ALA A 26 -8.69 15.77 15.59
CA ALA A 26 -9.70 16.64 15.02
C ALA A 26 -9.79 16.46 13.50
N TRP A 27 -11.01 16.39 12.97
CA TRP A 27 -11.33 16.23 11.54
C TRP A 27 -10.56 17.20 10.63
N GLU A 28 -10.40 18.43 11.08
CA GLU A 28 -9.74 19.51 10.35
C GLU A 28 -8.26 19.23 10.16
N THR A 29 -7.62 18.49 11.07
CA THR A 29 -6.17 18.23 11.04
C THR A 29 -5.78 17.04 10.16
N LEU A 30 -6.75 16.21 9.75
CA LEU A 30 -6.52 15.00 8.95
C LEU A 30 -5.99 15.29 7.54
N GLY A 31 -6.17 16.51 7.05
CA GLY A 31 -5.92 16.84 5.66
C GLY A 31 -6.94 16.25 4.69
N LYS A 32 -6.88 16.66 3.42
CA LYS A 32 -7.87 16.30 2.40
C LYS A 32 -7.97 14.79 2.19
N GLU A 33 -6.82 14.12 2.04
CA GLU A 33 -6.75 12.68 1.79
C GLU A 33 -7.08 11.86 3.04
N GLY A 34 -6.70 12.34 4.23
CA GLY A 34 -7.07 11.69 5.48
C GLY A 34 -8.58 11.72 5.74
N ARG A 35 -9.22 12.86 5.48
CA ARG A 35 -10.69 13.00 5.53
C ARG A 35 -11.37 12.05 4.56
N ARG A 36 -10.84 11.90 3.34
CA ARG A 36 -11.34 10.92 2.37
C ARG A 36 -11.21 9.50 2.91
N PHE A 37 -10.04 9.13 3.41
CA PHE A 37 -9.77 7.78 3.92
C PHE A 37 -10.74 7.38 5.05
N VAL A 38 -10.95 8.26 6.04
CA VAL A 38 -11.85 7.95 7.18
C VAL A 38 -13.32 8.14 6.84
N GLY A 39 -13.66 9.04 5.90
CA GLY A 39 -15.04 9.35 5.50
C GLY A 39 -15.62 8.42 4.44
N THR A 40 -14.83 7.49 3.91
CA THR A 40 -15.26 6.52 2.88
C THR A 40 -14.94 5.09 3.31
N GLY A 41 -15.22 4.11 2.45
CA GLY A 41 -15.02 2.69 2.71
C GLY A 41 -16.34 1.92 2.84
N PRO A 42 -16.30 0.59 2.72
CA PRO A 42 -17.47 -0.24 2.89
C PRO A 42 -18.10 -0.08 4.28
N THR A 43 -19.42 -0.07 4.29
CA THR A 43 -20.26 -0.15 5.48
C THR A 43 -20.42 -1.61 5.93
N THR A 44 -20.80 -1.82 7.18
CA THR A 44 -21.13 -3.17 7.67
C THR A 44 -22.27 -3.82 6.87
N ALA A 45 -23.21 -3.03 6.34
CA ALA A 45 -24.27 -3.52 5.48
C ALA A 45 -23.73 -4.04 4.13
N GLU A 46 -22.85 -3.30 3.47
CA GLU A 46 -22.25 -3.73 2.20
C GLU A 46 -21.36 -4.96 2.39
N ILE A 47 -20.61 -5.03 3.49
CA ILE A 47 -19.82 -6.21 3.86
C ILE A 47 -20.74 -7.41 4.10
N ALA A 48 -21.83 -7.21 4.84
CA ALA A 48 -22.79 -8.26 5.13
C ALA A 48 -23.50 -8.78 3.86
N ASP A 49 -23.86 -7.87 2.95
CA ASP A 49 -24.46 -8.20 1.66
C ASP A 49 -23.51 -9.04 0.79
N PHE A 50 -22.21 -8.74 0.79
CA PHE A 50 -21.20 -9.53 0.08
C PHE A 50 -21.07 -10.95 0.65
N TRP A 51 -21.04 -11.07 1.98
CA TRP A 51 -20.86 -12.36 2.65
C TRP A 51 -22.15 -13.19 2.75
N GLY A 52 -23.32 -12.57 2.64
CA GLY A 52 -24.60 -13.23 2.92
C GLY A 52 -24.81 -13.58 4.40
N LYS A 53 -24.03 -12.97 5.29
CA LYS A 53 -24.11 -13.06 6.77
C LYS A 53 -23.74 -11.71 7.37
N ASP A 54 -23.98 -11.51 8.66
CA ASP A 54 -23.57 -10.27 9.34
C ASP A 54 -22.06 -10.03 9.20
N ALA A 55 -21.67 -8.76 9.07
CA ALA A 55 -20.26 -8.38 9.11
C ALA A 55 -19.67 -8.73 10.49
N GLU A 56 -18.44 -9.22 10.51
CA GLU A 56 -17.73 -9.60 11.75
C GLU A 56 -17.55 -8.39 12.66
N ALA A 57 -17.23 -7.22 12.08
CA ALA A 57 -17.17 -5.95 12.79
C ALA A 57 -17.25 -4.75 11.83
N GLU A 58 -17.47 -3.55 12.38
CA GLU A 58 -17.24 -2.31 11.63
C GLU A 58 -15.72 -2.06 11.50
N PRO A 59 -15.18 -1.79 10.29
CA PRO A 59 -13.76 -1.49 10.12
C PRO A 59 -13.28 -0.28 10.92
N ILE A 60 -12.10 -0.40 11.56
CA ILE A 60 -11.42 0.72 12.22
C ILE A 60 -10.53 1.43 11.20
N ARG A 61 -10.71 2.74 11.05
CA ARG A 61 -9.90 3.59 10.16
C ARG A 61 -9.33 4.78 10.91
N ILE A 62 -8.03 4.72 11.21
CA ILE A 62 -7.30 5.76 11.90
C ILE A 62 -6.41 6.50 10.92
N TYR A 63 -6.43 7.83 11.00
CA TYR A 63 -5.57 8.66 10.16
C TYR A 63 -4.92 9.77 10.98
N ILE A 64 -3.59 9.89 10.91
CA ILE A 64 -2.85 10.96 11.55
C ILE A 64 -2.36 11.95 10.50
N GLY A 65 -2.96 13.14 10.49
CA GLY A 65 -2.53 14.22 9.61
C GLY A 65 -1.25 14.87 10.08
N SER A 66 -0.56 15.56 9.18
CA SER A 66 0.67 16.29 9.51
C SER A 66 0.42 17.52 10.40
N GLU A 67 -0.84 17.93 10.59
CA GLU A 67 -1.22 19.00 11.53
C GLU A 67 -1.80 18.45 12.83
N SER A 68 -1.97 17.12 12.96
CA SER A 68 -2.60 16.50 14.13
C SER A 68 -1.75 16.59 15.40
N ALA A 69 -0.43 16.73 15.26
CA ALA A 69 0.47 17.07 16.36
C ALA A 69 1.77 17.76 15.84
N PRO A 70 2.49 18.52 16.68
CA PRO A 70 3.67 19.28 16.27
C PRO A 70 4.84 18.43 15.76
N THR A 71 5.15 17.32 16.43
CA THR A 71 6.34 16.49 16.13
C THR A 71 5.97 15.11 15.57
N LEU A 72 6.94 14.42 14.96
CA LEU A 72 6.71 13.05 14.45
C LEU A 72 6.44 12.07 15.59
N GLU A 73 7.14 12.23 16.70
CA GLU A 73 7.02 11.42 17.91
C GLU A 73 5.64 11.59 18.55
N GLU A 74 5.14 12.82 18.65
CA GLU A 74 3.79 13.08 19.15
C GLU A 74 2.72 12.54 18.20
N ARG A 75 2.93 12.60 16.87
CA ARG A 75 2.02 12.00 15.88
C ARG A 75 1.99 10.48 16.01
N ALA A 76 3.13 9.84 16.20
CA ALA A 76 3.20 8.39 16.40
C ALA A 76 2.55 7.96 17.73
N ALA A 77 2.78 8.72 18.80
CA ALA A 77 2.09 8.50 20.07
C ALA A 77 0.57 8.68 19.95
N LEU A 78 0.11 9.69 19.21
CA LEU A 78 -1.31 9.92 18.93
C LEU A 78 -1.92 8.77 18.12
N ALA A 79 -1.19 8.22 17.13
CA ALA A 79 -1.59 7.03 16.39
C ALA A 79 -1.84 5.85 17.33
N LEU A 80 -0.90 5.59 18.25
CA LEU A 80 -1.02 4.51 19.22
C LEU A 80 -2.19 4.72 20.18
N GLN A 81 -2.41 5.96 20.64
CA GLN A 81 -3.55 6.28 21.50
C GLN A 81 -4.89 6.06 20.80
N GLU A 82 -5.01 6.44 19.53
CA GLU A 82 -6.21 6.15 18.71
C GLU A 82 -6.43 4.64 18.53
N LEU A 83 -5.35 3.88 18.26
CA LEU A 83 -5.42 2.42 18.15
C LEU A 83 -5.90 1.78 19.46
N GLN A 84 -5.40 2.24 20.61
CA GLN A 84 -5.85 1.78 21.91
C GLN A 84 -7.30 2.16 22.19
N ARG A 85 -7.70 3.41 21.90
CA ARG A 85 -9.06 3.92 22.13
C ARG A 85 -10.11 3.12 21.36
N THR A 86 -9.78 2.68 20.15
CA THR A 86 -10.68 1.94 19.25
C THR A 86 -10.63 0.43 19.44
N ASN A 87 -9.83 -0.07 20.39
CA ASN A 87 -9.55 -1.50 20.57
C ASN A 87 -9.02 -2.16 19.28
N ALA A 88 -8.18 -1.45 18.53
CA ALA A 88 -7.61 -1.94 17.28
C ALA A 88 -6.76 -3.20 17.44
N PHE A 89 -6.22 -3.41 18.64
CA PHE A 89 -5.41 -4.59 18.97
C PHE A 89 -6.23 -5.82 19.34
N ASP A 90 -7.56 -5.73 19.33
CA ASP A 90 -8.46 -6.89 19.49
C ASP A 90 -8.96 -7.42 18.13
N ARG A 91 -8.59 -6.76 17.03
CA ARG A 91 -8.98 -7.15 15.67
C ARG A 91 -8.21 -8.35 15.16
N GLU A 92 -8.71 -9.01 14.13
CA GLU A 92 -7.96 -10.06 13.45
C GLU A 92 -6.73 -9.48 12.73
N LEU A 93 -6.91 -8.36 12.02
CA LEU A 93 -5.83 -7.69 11.28
C LEU A 93 -5.54 -6.27 11.79
N LEU A 94 -4.24 -5.97 11.92
CA LEU A 94 -3.72 -4.61 12.05
C LEU A 94 -2.87 -4.27 10.83
N ILE A 95 -3.15 -3.14 10.18
CA ILE A 95 -2.42 -2.69 8.98
C ILE A 95 -1.89 -1.28 9.20
N LEU A 96 -0.57 -1.13 9.15
CA LEU A 96 0.07 0.18 9.08
C LEU A 96 0.30 0.58 7.63
N VAL A 97 -0.33 1.68 7.24
CA VAL A 97 -0.27 2.24 5.89
C VAL A 97 0.69 3.41 5.85
N THR A 98 1.76 3.28 5.08
CA THR A 98 2.56 4.44 4.66
C THR A 98 1.92 5.04 3.41
N SER A 99 1.26 6.19 3.58
CA SER A 99 0.59 6.91 2.49
C SER A 99 1.58 7.43 1.43
N THR A 100 1.06 7.96 0.32
CA THR A 100 1.88 8.70 -0.64
C THR A 100 2.25 10.09 -0.12
N GLY A 101 3.11 10.81 -0.85
CA GLY A 101 3.62 12.12 -0.42
C GLY A 101 2.55 13.16 -0.05
N ASN A 102 1.37 13.12 -0.65
CA ASN A 102 0.24 14.01 -0.34
C ASN A 102 -0.73 13.45 0.73
N GLY A 103 -0.45 12.27 1.31
CA GLY A 103 -1.34 11.60 2.26
C GLY A 103 -2.33 10.62 1.64
N TRP A 104 -2.30 10.42 0.32
CA TRP A 104 -3.28 9.56 -0.35
C TRP A 104 -3.04 8.07 -0.06
N VAL A 105 -4.15 7.35 0.07
CA VAL A 105 -4.22 5.91 0.32
C VAL A 105 -5.14 5.31 -0.74
N ASP A 106 -4.69 4.25 -1.40
CA ASP A 106 -5.42 3.59 -2.47
C ASP A 106 -6.63 2.82 -1.91
N ALA A 107 -7.84 3.26 -2.26
CA ALA A 107 -9.08 2.65 -1.80
C ALA A 107 -9.28 1.24 -2.34
N ASN A 108 -8.71 0.91 -3.51
CA ASN A 108 -8.76 -0.44 -4.06
C ASN A 108 -8.05 -1.44 -3.14
N ALA A 109 -6.94 -1.02 -2.51
CA ALA A 109 -6.19 -1.88 -1.59
C ALA A 109 -6.88 -2.02 -0.23
N ILE A 110 -7.34 -0.92 0.35
CA ILE A 110 -7.87 -0.88 1.71
C ILE A 110 -9.29 -1.45 1.78
N ASN A 111 -10.16 -1.13 0.82
CA ASN A 111 -11.51 -1.68 0.82
C ASN A 111 -11.48 -3.20 0.59
N ALA A 112 -10.54 -3.70 -0.22
CA ALA A 112 -10.46 -5.13 -0.52
C ALA A 112 -10.23 -5.97 0.74
N ILE A 113 -9.25 -5.57 1.58
CA ILE A 113 -8.93 -6.32 2.80
C ILE A 113 -10.06 -6.26 3.84
N GLU A 114 -10.80 -5.16 3.90
CA GLU A 114 -11.98 -5.04 4.77
C GLU A 114 -13.10 -6.00 4.35
N TYR A 115 -13.37 -6.19 3.06
CA TYR A 115 -14.29 -7.23 2.60
C TYR A 115 -13.76 -8.63 2.89
N ILE A 116 -12.46 -8.87 2.65
CA ILE A 116 -11.83 -10.19 2.84
C ILE A 116 -11.96 -10.68 4.29
N TYR A 117 -11.86 -9.78 5.28
CA TYR A 117 -11.94 -10.11 6.71
C TYR A 117 -13.29 -9.75 7.35
N GLY A 118 -14.34 -9.55 6.55
CA GLY A 118 -15.67 -9.24 7.08
C GLY A 118 -15.72 -7.98 7.97
N GLY A 119 -14.78 -7.04 7.76
CA GLY A 119 -14.62 -5.82 8.52
C GLY A 119 -13.84 -5.95 9.84
N ASP A 120 -13.34 -7.14 10.18
CA ASP A 120 -12.47 -7.35 11.34
C ASP A 120 -11.02 -6.87 11.10
N THR A 121 -10.89 -5.58 10.82
CA THR A 121 -9.61 -4.94 10.48
C THR A 121 -9.46 -3.62 11.23
N ALA A 122 -8.23 -3.32 11.64
CA ALA A 122 -7.80 -1.98 12.02
C ALA A 122 -6.71 -1.47 11.09
N ILE A 123 -6.98 -0.33 10.45
CA ILE A 123 -6.08 0.28 9.47
C ILE A 123 -5.69 1.66 9.96
N VAL A 124 -4.39 1.86 10.15
CA VAL A 124 -3.81 3.14 10.56
C VAL A 124 -2.94 3.70 9.45
N ALA A 125 -3.26 4.91 9.00
CA ALA A 125 -2.52 5.64 7.98
C ALA A 125 -2.04 6.98 8.53
N PHE A 126 -1.04 7.58 7.89
CA PHE A 126 -0.50 8.87 8.33
C PHE A 126 0.02 9.71 7.17
N GLN A 127 -0.01 11.03 7.34
CA GLN A 127 0.53 12.02 6.42
C GLN A 127 1.88 12.54 6.90
N TYR A 128 2.88 12.56 6.02
CA TYR A 128 4.21 13.12 6.30
C TYR A 128 4.56 14.33 5.44
N SER A 129 3.80 14.62 4.37
CA SER A 129 4.02 15.78 3.50
C SER A 129 2.72 16.21 2.80
N TYR A 130 2.77 17.38 2.14
CA TYR A 130 1.71 17.93 1.29
C TYR A 130 2.07 17.89 -0.19
N LEU A 131 3.32 17.56 -0.52
CA LEU A 131 3.82 17.59 -1.88
C LEU A 131 3.33 16.35 -2.65
N PRO A 132 2.88 16.49 -3.91
CA PRO A 132 2.61 15.32 -4.74
C PRO A 132 3.87 14.44 -4.84
N SER A 133 3.67 13.12 -4.84
CA SER A 133 4.74 12.13 -4.63
C SER A 133 5.94 12.26 -5.56
N VAL A 134 5.75 12.63 -6.84
CA VAL A 134 6.83 12.84 -7.80
C VAL A 134 7.76 13.99 -7.37
N TYR A 135 7.21 15.05 -6.78
CA TYR A 135 8.00 16.16 -6.24
C TYR A 135 8.66 15.78 -4.92
N SER A 136 7.95 15.09 -4.02
CA SER A 136 8.52 14.61 -2.75
C SER A 136 9.67 13.62 -2.96
N MET A 137 9.60 12.79 -4.01
CA MET A 137 10.68 11.87 -4.35
C MET A 137 11.96 12.61 -4.76
N LEU A 138 11.87 13.83 -5.30
CA LEU A 138 13.04 14.63 -5.64
C LEU A 138 13.50 15.53 -4.49
N ALA A 139 12.61 15.88 -3.56
CA ALA A 139 12.84 16.93 -2.56
C ALA A 139 12.99 16.44 -1.10
N ASP A 140 12.29 15.37 -0.68
CA ASP A 140 12.21 14.99 0.75
C ASP A 140 11.82 13.51 0.96
N LYS A 141 12.67 12.57 0.52
CA LYS A 141 12.50 11.14 0.80
C LYS A 141 12.72 10.81 2.29
N GLU A 142 13.56 11.61 2.95
CA GLU A 142 13.94 11.42 4.36
C GLU A 142 12.76 11.65 5.31
N ALA A 143 11.83 12.56 4.99
CA ALA A 143 10.58 12.70 5.74
C ALA A 143 9.74 11.42 5.73
N ALA A 144 9.60 10.76 4.56
CA ALA A 144 8.84 9.51 4.44
C ALA A 144 9.47 8.41 5.31
N THR A 145 10.80 8.29 5.28
CA THR A 145 11.55 7.34 6.11
C THR A 145 11.38 7.62 7.60
N ARG A 146 11.67 8.84 8.06
CA ARG A 146 11.60 9.19 9.49
C ARG A 146 10.19 8.99 10.06
N ALA A 147 9.17 9.43 9.33
CA ALA A 147 7.79 9.25 9.75
C ALA A 147 7.37 7.77 9.79
N SER A 148 7.76 6.98 8.78
CA SER A 148 7.43 5.54 8.75
C SER A 148 8.11 4.76 9.87
N VAL A 149 9.39 5.05 10.16
CA VAL A 149 10.12 4.42 11.25
C VAL A 149 9.53 4.81 12.61
N ALA A 150 9.21 6.09 12.84
CA ALA A 150 8.62 6.53 14.09
C ALA A 150 7.24 5.87 14.35
N MET A 151 6.38 5.82 13.32
CA MET A 151 5.07 5.17 13.39
C MET A 151 5.22 3.66 13.65
N PHE A 152 6.08 3.00 12.89
CA PHE A 152 6.32 1.57 13.04
C PHE A 152 6.88 1.24 14.42
N ASP A 153 7.95 1.88 14.87
CA ASP A 153 8.59 1.57 16.15
C ASP A 153 7.64 1.78 17.33
N THR A 154 6.78 2.80 17.26
CA THR A 154 5.78 3.07 18.31
C THR A 154 4.71 1.99 18.35
N ILE A 155 4.11 1.66 17.20
CA ILE A 155 3.00 0.70 17.11
C ILE A 155 3.50 -0.73 17.32
N HIS A 156 4.58 -1.12 16.64
CA HIS A 156 5.23 -2.43 16.80
C HIS A 156 5.78 -2.61 18.22
N GLY A 157 6.31 -1.54 18.82
CA GLY A 157 6.75 -1.53 20.21
C GLY A 157 5.64 -1.95 21.18
N TYR A 158 4.45 -1.37 21.03
CA TYR A 158 3.29 -1.77 21.84
C TYR A 158 2.76 -3.17 21.46
N TRP A 159 2.59 -3.44 20.16
CA TRP A 159 2.09 -4.73 19.66
C TRP A 159 2.89 -5.93 20.18
N ARG A 160 4.22 -5.78 20.31
CA ARG A 160 5.09 -6.82 20.88
C ARG A 160 4.89 -7.08 22.37
N THR A 161 4.28 -6.16 23.11
CA THR A 161 3.97 -6.36 24.53
C THR A 161 2.73 -7.22 24.75
N LEU A 162 1.93 -7.40 23.70
CA LEU A 162 0.74 -8.25 23.71
C LEU A 162 1.12 -9.73 23.58
N GLY A 163 0.26 -10.61 24.11
CA GLY A 163 0.42 -12.05 23.98
C GLY A 163 0.48 -12.47 22.51
N PRO A 164 1.42 -13.35 22.10
CA PRO A 164 1.53 -13.79 20.70
C PRO A 164 0.25 -14.41 20.14
N ASP A 165 -0.56 -15.06 20.98
CA ASP A 165 -1.81 -15.72 20.61
C ASP A 165 -3.05 -14.80 20.67
N THR A 166 -2.90 -13.57 21.17
CA THR A 166 -4.02 -12.63 21.37
C THR A 166 -3.88 -11.35 20.56
N ARG A 167 -2.72 -11.12 19.95
CA ARG A 167 -2.43 -9.89 19.18
C ARG A 167 -2.87 -10.05 17.72
N PRO A 168 -3.27 -8.97 17.03
CA PRO A 168 -3.68 -9.02 15.63
C PRO A 168 -2.52 -9.47 14.76
N ALA A 169 -2.83 -10.07 13.62
CA ALA A 169 -1.82 -10.23 12.59
C ALA A 169 -1.44 -8.85 12.03
N PHE A 170 -0.20 -8.44 12.28
CA PHE A 170 0.31 -7.13 11.87
C PHE A 170 0.92 -7.16 10.46
N TYR A 171 0.37 -6.37 9.55
CA TYR A 171 0.82 -6.19 8.17
C TYR A 171 1.16 -4.72 7.86
N LEU A 172 1.94 -4.52 6.80
CA LEU A 172 2.22 -3.20 6.23
C LEU A 172 1.62 -3.06 4.83
N TYR A 173 1.17 -1.86 4.51
CA TYR A 173 0.81 -1.49 3.14
C TYR A 173 1.46 -0.16 2.76
N ALA A 174 1.95 -0.07 1.52
CA ALA A 174 2.41 1.20 1.00
C ALA A 174 2.35 1.27 -0.52
N LEU A 175 2.25 2.50 -1.03
CA LEU A 175 2.25 2.81 -2.46
C LEU A 175 3.27 3.90 -2.76
N SER A 176 3.97 3.79 -3.89
CA SER A 176 4.86 4.85 -4.39
C SER A 176 5.97 5.18 -3.38
N LEU A 177 6.20 6.47 -3.13
CA LEU A 177 7.14 6.94 -2.10
C LEU A 177 6.86 6.35 -0.70
N GLY A 178 5.62 5.96 -0.40
CA GLY A 178 5.32 5.27 0.85
C GLY A 178 6.05 3.93 0.97
N THR A 179 6.27 3.22 -0.14
CA THR A 179 7.05 1.98 -0.17
C THR A 179 8.48 2.22 0.32
N TYR A 180 9.11 3.32 -0.09
CA TYR A 180 10.45 3.69 0.39
C TYR A 180 10.50 3.83 1.92
N GLY A 181 9.51 4.52 2.50
CA GLY A 181 9.41 4.69 3.94
C GLY A 181 9.10 3.38 4.68
N SER A 182 8.16 2.59 4.17
CA SER A 182 7.75 1.31 4.75
C SER A 182 8.89 0.27 4.75
N GLN A 183 9.69 0.21 3.68
CA GLN A 183 10.86 -0.67 3.59
C GLN A 183 11.91 -0.36 4.67
N ALA A 184 12.12 0.93 4.97
CA ALA A 184 13.06 1.34 6.01
C ALA A 184 12.61 0.89 7.41
N ALA A 185 11.30 0.87 7.68
CA ALA A 185 10.73 0.37 8.93
C ALA A 185 10.92 -1.15 9.10
N VAL A 186 10.85 -1.93 8.01
CA VAL A 186 11.04 -3.40 8.06
C VAL A 186 12.48 -3.80 8.33
N SER A 187 13.44 -2.96 7.96
CA SER A 187 14.88 -3.23 8.12
C SER A 187 15.38 -3.10 9.57
N ASN A 188 14.48 -2.86 10.54
CA ASN A 188 14.82 -2.66 11.94
C ASN A 188 15.08 -4.00 12.68
N VAL A 189 16.14 -4.04 13.49
CA VAL A 189 16.53 -5.19 14.34
C VAL A 189 15.41 -5.67 15.28
N ASN A 190 14.47 -4.78 15.62
CA ASN A 190 13.29 -5.10 16.41
C ASN A 190 12.42 -6.23 15.83
N GLN A 191 12.54 -6.50 14.53
CA GLN A 191 11.82 -7.57 13.81
C GLN A 191 12.41 -8.96 14.00
N LEU A 192 13.59 -9.11 14.63
CA LEU A 192 14.27 -10.42 14.73
C LEU A 192 13.53 -11.42 15.63
N ASN A 193 12.88 -10.94 16.69
CA ASN A 193 12.20 -11.81 17.67
C ASN A 193 10.68 -11.90 17.42
N ASP A 194 10.07 -10.80 16.98
CA ASP A 194 8.64 -10.68 16.75
C ASP A 194 8.40 -10.02 15.38
N PRO A 195 8.57 -10.78 14.29
CA PRO A 195 8.41 -10.24 12.94
C PRO A 195 6.94 -9.91 12.67
N ILE A 196 6.72 -8.93 11.80
CA ILE A 196 5.40 -8.74 11.17
C ILE A 196 5.05 -9.92 10.27
N HIS A 197 3.76 -10.08 9.98
CA HIS A 197 3.26 -11.18 9.16
C HIS A 197 3.46 -10.95 7.65
N GLY A 198 3.57 -9.68 7.22
CA GLY A 198 3.84 -9.39 5.83
C GLY A 198 3.77 -7.91 5.45
N ALA A 199 4.10 -7.63 4.20
CA ALA A 199 3.91 -6.30 3.61
C ALA A 199 3.52 -6.37 2.14
N LEU A 200 2.57 -5.53 1.75
CA LEU A 200 2.19 -5.28 0.37
C LEU A 200 2.70 -3.91 -0.08
N TRP A 201 3.62 -3.92 -1.04
CA TRP A 201 4.26 -2.72 -1.56
C TRP A 201 3.95 -2.54 -3.04
N ALA A 202 3.12 -1.55 -3.34
CA ALA A 202 2.75 -1.21 -4.71
C ALA A 202 3.65 -0.11 -5.27
N GLY A 203 4.12 -0.30 -6.51
CA GLY A 203 4.90 0.69 -7.24
C GLY A 203 6.11 1.26 -6.49
N PRO A 204 7.07 0.43 -6.03
CA PRO A 204 8.30 0.94 -5.43
C PRO A 204 9.00 1.90 -6.41
N PRO A 205 9.24 3.17 -6.05
CA PRO A 205 9.87 4.10 -6.97
C PRO A 205 11.30 3.66 -7.24
N PHE A 206 11.86 4.04 -8.39
CA PHE A 206 13.21 3.65 -8.80
C PHE A 206 14.31 4.00 -7.80
N VAL A 207 14.02 4.87 -6.84
CA VAL A 207 14.92 5.29 -5.76
C VAL A 207 14.93 4.33 -4.56
N SER A 208 14.02 3.35 -4.51
CA SER A 208 13.97 2.32 -3.46
C SER A 208 15.16 1.38 -3.55
N GLU A 209 16.15 1.60 -2.69
CA GLU A 209 17.38 0.82 -2.64
C GLU A 209 17.12 -0.65 -2.31
N PHE A 210 16.22 -0.93 -1.36
CA PHE A 210 15.87 -2.30 -1.00
C PHE A 210 15.29 -3.07 -2.19
N TRP A 211 14.34 -2.47 -2.92
CA TRP A 211 13.79 -3.05 -4.14
C TRP A 211 14.84 -3.24 -5.24
N GLN A 212 15.74 -2.26 -5.43
CA GLN A 212 16.83 -2.36 -6.42
C GLN A 212 17.78 -3.52 -6.10
N GLN A 213 18.14 -3.71 -4.82
CA GLN A 213 19.01 -4.80 -4.40
C GLN A 213 18.39 -6.17 -4.66
N LEU A 214 17.12 -6.35 -4.29
CA LEU A 214 16.39 -7.61 -4.55
C LEU A 214 16.27 -7.89 -6.05
N THR A 215 15.95 -6.88 -6.84
CA THR A 215 15.83 -7.00 -8.31
C THR A 215 17.17 -7.32 -8.98
N ALA A 216 18.28 -6.77 -8.47
CA ALA A 216 19.62 -7.04 -8.96
C ALA A 216 20.11 -8.45 -8.60
N GLN A 217 19.64 -9.01 -7.47
CA GLN A 217 19.97 -10.34 -6.97
C GLN A 217 18.92 -11.41 -7.34
N ARG A 218 18.00 -11.09 -8.25
CA ARG A 218 16.96 -12.01 -8.71
C ARG A 218 17.56 -13.28 -9.33
N ASP A 219 16.77 -14.34 -9.31
CA ASP A 219 17.11 -15.64 -9.85
C ASP A 219 17.39 -15.52 -11.37
N PRO A 220 18.45 -16.19 -11.88
CA PRO A 220 18.83 -16.10 -13.29
C PRO A 220 17.69 -16.44 -14.24
N GLY A 221 17.56 -15.66 -15.32
CA GLY A 221 16.55 -15.86 -16.35
C GLY A 221 15.18 -15.22 -16.04
N THR A 222 14.97 -14.68 -14.84
CA THR A 222 13.73 -13.95 -14.52
C THR A 222 13.78 -12.50 -15.01
N PRO A 223 12.67 -11.95 -15.52
CA PRO A 223 12.65 -10.61 -16.07
C PRO A 223 12.65 -9.54 -14.97
N ILE A 224 13.28 -8.39 -15.20
CA ILE A 224 13.32 -7.27 -14.24
C ILE A 224 11.91 -6.77 -13.83
N TRP A 225 10.91 -6.92 -14.70
CA TRP A 225 9.54 -6.49 -14.43
C TRP A 225 8.73 -7.48 -13.59
N GLN A 226 9.16 -8.74 -13.51
CA GLN A 226 8.58 -9.76 -12.63
C GLN A 226 9.72 -10.69 -12.15
N PRO A 227 10.61 -10.17 -11.29
CA PRO A 227 11.76 -10.93 -10.82
C PRO A 227 11.31 -12.01 -9.85
N VAL A 228 12.03 -13.14 -9.83
CA VAL A 228 11.92 -14.12 -8.74
C VAL A 228 13.16 -13.92 -7.86
N TYR A 229 12.98 -13.78 -6.55
CA TYR A 229 14.08 -13.63 -5.61
C TYR A 229 14.11 -14.83 -4.68
N GLN A 230 15.21 -15.61 -4.71
CA GLN A 230 15.39 -16.80 -3.87
C GLN A 230 14.21 -17.77 -3.98
N GLY A 231 13.76 -18.07 -5.21
CA GLY A 231 12.62 -18.95 -5.44
C GLY A 231 11.26 -18.40 -4.97
N GLY A 232 11.17 -17.14 -4.54
CA GLY A 232 9.91 -16.54 -4.07
C GLY A 232 9.45 -17.05 -2.70
N THR A 233 10.39 -17.52 -1.86
CA THR A 233 10.05 -18.12 -0.55
C THR A 233 9.64 -17.12 0.51
N THR A 234 10.04 -15.85 0.38
CA THR A 234 9.71 -14.78 1.33
C THR A 234 9.10 -13.58 0.61
N MET A 235 9.73 -13.18 -0.50
CA MET A 235 9.34 -12.04 -1.31
C MET A 235 8.85 -12.50 -2.68
N ARG A 236 7.64 -12.13 -3.07
CA ARG A 236 7.10 -12.38 -4.40
C ARG A 236 6.84 -11.06 -5.14
N PHE A 237 7.05 -11.07 -6.45
CA PHE A 237 6.75 -9.95 -7.32
C PHE A 237 5.59 -10.32 -8.21
N THR A 238 4.65 -9.40 -8.38
CA THR A 238 3.48 -9.62 -9.23
C THR A 238 3.07 -8.35 -9.96
N ASN A 239 2.33 -8.53 -11.05
CA ASN A 239 1.67 -7.46 -11.81
C ASN A 239 0.15 -7.59 -11.80
N THR A 240 -0.39 -8.77 -11.51
CA THR A 240 -1.81 -9.14 -11.64
C THR A 240 -2.32 -9.97 -10.48
N GLY A 241 -1.41 -10.51 -9.65
CA GLY A 241 -1.72 -11.45 -8.58
C GLY A 241 -1.69 -12.91 -8.98
N ALA A 242 -1.86 -13.24 -10.27
CA ALA A 242 -2.04 -14.61 -10.74
C ALA A 242 -0.91 -15.58 -10.32
N ASN A 243 0.34 -15.10 -10.31
CA ASN A 243 1.52 -15.91 -9.97
C ASN A 243 1.76 -16.05 -8.44
N LEU A 244 0.90 -15.46 -7.60
CA LEU A 244 1.06 -15.55 -6.15
C LEU A 244 0.57 -16.88 -5.58
N HIS A 245 -0.25 -17.60 -6.34
CA HIS A 245 -0.77 -18.92 -5.99
C HIS A 245 0.12 -20.09 -6.48
N ASP A 246 1.22 -19.78 -7.15
CA ASP A 246 2.18 -20.78 -7.58
C ASP A 246 2.96 -21.29 -6.36
N ASP A 247 3.00 -22.62 -6.16
CA ASP A 247 3.75 -23.27 -5.08
C ASP A 247 3.54 -22.59 -3.72
N GLU A 248 2.28 -22.50 -3.27
CA GLU A 248 1.91 -21.79 -2.04
C GLU A 248 2.66 -22.31 -0.81
N ASP A 249 2.94 -23.62 -0.77
CA ASP A 249 3.69 -24.28 0.31
C ASP A 249 5.14 -23.79 0.42
N ALA A 250 5.71 -23.25 -0.65
CA ALA A 250 7.06 -22.67 -0.64
C ALA A 250 7.11 -21.27 -0.01
N TRP A 251 5.96 -20.59 0.17
CA TRP A 251 5.92 -19.25 0.74
C TRP A 251 5.88 -19.28 2.28
N LEU A 252 7.02 -18.93 2.88
CA LEU A 252 7.22 -18.90 4.33
C LEU A 252 6.26 -17.94 5.05
N ARG A 253 6.27 -18.01 6.39
CA ARG A 253 5.28 -17.32 7.25
C ARG A 253 5.26 -15.79 7.12
N ASN A 254 6.41 -15.15 6.87
CA ASN A 254 6.47 -13.69 6.70
C ASN A 254 6.41 -13.38 5.20
N ARG A 255 5.24 -12.99 4.73
CA ARG A 255 4.96 -12.89 3.28
C ARG A 255 5.04 -11.46 2.80
N PHE A 256 5.90 -11.21 1.81
CA PHE A 256 6.07 -9.88 1.25
C PHE A 256 5.78 -9.88 -0.25
N ILE A 257 5.06 -8.86 -0.70
CA ILE A 257 4.69 -8.69 -2.10
C ILE A 257 5.17 -7.33 -2.60
N TYR A 258 5.86 -7.35 -3.75
CA TYR A 258 5.91 -6.19 -4.62
C TYR A 258 4.87 -6.31 -5.73
N LEU A 259 3.91 -5.40 -5.71
CA LEU A 259 2.98 -5.23 -6.81
C LEU A 259 3.53 -4.14 -7.74
N GLN A 260 3.98 -4.52 -8.94
CA GLN A 260 4.62 -3.61 -9.89
C GLN A 260 4.14 -3.89 -11.32
N GLN A 261 3.73 -2.83 -12.02
CA GLN A 261 3.39 -2.94 -13.44
C GLN A 261 4.65 -2.77 -14.27
N ALA A 262 4.86 -3.66 -15.25
CA ALA A 262 6.05 -3.61 -16.10
C ALA A 262 6.23 -2.31 -16.89
N GLY A 263 5.13 -1.59 -17.14
CA GLY A 263 5.12 -0.29 -17.81
C GLY A 263 5.09 0.89 -16.85
N ASP A 264 5.32 0.69 -15.55
CA ASP A 264 5.32 1.77 -14.57
C ASP A 264 6.61 2.59 -14.64
N PRO A 265 6.58 3.82 -15.17
CA PRO A 265 7.76 4.65 -15.29
C PRO A 265 8.28 5.12 -13.94
N ILE A 266 7.46 5.12 -12.87
CA ILE A 266 7.94 5.46 -11.52
C ILE A 266 8.86 4.35 -10.97
N VAL A 267 8.58 3.10 -11.30
CA VAL A 267 9.38 1.93 -10.89
C VAL A 267 10.63 1.77 -11.75
N PHE A 268 10.47 1.84 -13.07
CA PHE A 268 11.49 1.46 -14.04
C PHE A 268 12.28 2.62 -14.66
N PHE A 269 11.99 3.88 -14.28
CA PHE A 269 12.89 4.98 -14.61
C PHE A 269 14.28 4.72 -14.04
N ARG A 270 15.30 5.14 -14.77
CA ARG A 270 16.67 5.16 -14.30
C ARG A 270 17.36 6.44 -14.77
N PRO A 271 18.06 7.19 -13.90
CA PRO A 271 18.77 8.40 -14.32
C PRO A 271 19.84 8.13 -15.40
N ASP A 272 20.48 6.96 -15.36
CA ASP A 272 21.47 6.55 -16.36
C ASP A 272 20.86 6.25 -17.74
N SER A 273 19.52 6.20 -17.86
CA SER A 273 18.82 6.10 -19.16
C SER A 273 19.18 7.23 -20.14
N LEU A 274 19.75 8.32 -19.62
CA LEU A 274 20.32 9.42 -20.39
C LEU A 274 21.42 8.95 -21.35
N TYR A 275 22.26 8.00 -20.93
CA TYR A 275 23.44 7.53 -21.67
C TYR A 275 23.57 6.00 -21.76
N ARG A 276 22.71 5.23 -21.07
CA ARG A 276 22.69 3.76 -21.09
C ARG A 276 21.28 3.25 -21.39
N ARG A 277 21.17 2.19 -22.20
CA ARG A 277 19.87 1.53 -22.44
C ARG A 277 19.33 0.93 -21.13
N PRO A 278 18.11 1.29 -20.69
CA PRO A 278 17.47 0.67 -19.53
C PRO A 278 17.32 -0.85 -19.72
N GLU A 279 17.52 -1.60 -18.64
CA GLU A 279 17.43 -3.06 -18.66
C GLU A 279 16.06 -3.55 -19.14
N TRP A 280 14.96 -2.96 -18.68
CA TRP A 280 13.60 -3.32 -19.09
C TRP A 280 13.28 -3.06 -20.58
N LEU A 281 14.12 -2.29 -21.28
CA LEU A 281 14.01 -2.10 -22.74
C LEU A 281 14.87 -3.09 -23.53
N GLN A 282 15.72 -3.91 -22.90
CA GLN A 282 16.48 -4.98 -23.56
C GLN A 282 15.53 -6.09 -24.02
N ALA A 283 15.84 -6.77 -25.13
CA ALA A 283 14.89 -7.68 -25.78
C ALA A 283 14.47 -8.84 -24.85
N GLU A 284 15.40 -9.35 -24.06
CA GLU A 284 15.24 -10.47 -23.13
C GLU A 284 14.52 -10.08 -21.84
N GLN A 285 14.47 -8.78 -21.53
CA GLN A 285 13.90 -8.23 -20.29
C GLN A 285 12.62 -7.44 -20.55
N ARG A 286 12.21 -7.31 -21.81
CA ARG A 286 11.05 -6.52 -22.19
C ARG A 286 9.77 -7.24 -21.80
N SER A 287 8.87 -6.53 -21.13
CA SER A 287 7.53 -7.07 -20.88
C SER A 287 6.71 -7.22 -22.17
N PRO A 288 5.90 -8.28 -22.30
CA PRO A 288 4.93 -8.39 -23.39
C PRO A 288 3.94 -7.21 -23.47
N LYS A 289 3.70 -6.53 -22.33
CA LYS A 289 2.83 -5.35 -22.26
C LYS A 289 3.54 -4.05 -22.66
N ALA A 290 4.86 -4.03 -22.78
CA ALA A 290 5.59 -2.83 -23.18
C ALA A 290 5.40 -2.57 -24.70
N PRO A 291 5.05 -1.34 -25.14
CA PRO A 291 4.75 -1.05 -26.54
C PRO A 291 5.92 -1.46 -27.45
N SER A 292 5.71 -2.36 -28.41
CA SER A 292 6.81 -2.90 -29.25
C SER A 292 7.62 -1.84 -30.01
N GLN A 293 7.01 -0.68 -30.28
CA GLN A 293 7.65 0.44 -30.98
C GLN A 293 8.53 1.32 -30.08
N MET A 294 8.49 1.15 -28.75
CA MET A 294 9.32 1.97 -27.85
C MET A 294 10.76 1.47 -27.86
N HIS A 295 11.61 2.21 -28.58
CA HIS A 295 13.05 1.98 -28.66
C HIS A 295 13.81 2.99 -27.78
N TRP A 296 14.96 2.58 -27.28
CA TRP A 296 15.82 3.49 -26.53
C TRP A 296 16.59 4.40 -27.50
N TYR A 297 16.34 5.70 -27.37
CA TYR A 297 17.11 6.76 -27.97
C TYR A 297 17.72 7.59 -26.84
N PRO A 298 19.06 7.67 -26.71
CA PRO A 298 19.71 8.45 -25.65
C PRO A 298 19.15 9.87 -25.57
N VAL A 299 19.05 10.42 -24.36
CA VAL A 299 18.43 11.74 -24.07
C VAL A 299 16.93 11.82 -24.36
N VAL A 300 16.45 11.37 -25.52
CA VAL A 300 15.01 11.39 -25.89
C VAL A 300 14.21 10.50 -24.96
N THR A 301 14.60 9.24 -24.80
CA THR A 301 13.92 8.29 -23.90
C THR A 301 13.98 8.74 -22.44
N PHE A 302 15.07 9.38 -22.02
CA PHE A 302 15.17 9.94 -20.66
C PHE A 302 14.08 10.99 -20.41
N TRP A 303 13.91 11.95 -21.33
CA TRP A 303 12.86 12.98 -21.20
C TRP A 303 11.45 12.41 -21.37
N GLN A 304 11.26 11.42 -22.26
CA GLN A 304 9.99 10.70 -22.39
C GLN A 304 9.59 10.04 -21.07
N LEU A 305 10.50 9.34 -20.40
CA LEU A 305 10.17 8.67 -19.14
C LEU A 305 9.86 9.65 -18.01
N ILE A 306 10.51 10.81 -17.95
CA ILE A 306 10.14 11.88 -17.01
C ILE A 306 8.71 12.35 -17.27
N PHE A 307 8.33 12.56 -18.53
CA PHE A 307 6.96 12.94 -18.89
C PHE A 307 5.96 11.83 -18.53
N ASP A 308 6.29 10.57 -18.84
CA ASP A 308 5.47 9.41 -18.53
C ASP A 308 5.23 9.26 -17.03
N MET A 309 6.21 9.58 -16.17
CA MET A 309 6.03 9.60 -14.71
C MET A 309 4.93 10.56 -14.26
N VAL A 310 4.83 11.73 -14.88
CA VAL A 310 3.76 12.71 -14.57
C VAL A 310 2.41 12.20 -15.05
N MET A 311 2.36 11.53 -16.20
CA MET A 311 1.13 10.95 -16.75
C MET A 311 0.69 9.68 -16.00
N ALA A 312 1.64 8.90 -15.47
CA ALA A 312 1.40 7.63 -14.78
C ALA A 312 0.56 7.75 -13.51
N VAL A 313 0.54 8.94 -12.91
CA VAL A 313 -0.25 9.30 -11.72
C VAL A 313 -1.57 10.00 -12.07
N GLY A 314 -1.83 10.27 -13.36
CA GLY A 314 -3.02 10.98 -13.82
C GLY A 314 -4.28 10.11 -13.91
N ASP A 315 -5.45 10.75 -13.92
CA ASP A 315 -6.77 10.10 -13.99
C ASP A 315 -7.16 9.57 -15.38
N SER A 316 -6.31 9.81 -16.38
CA SER A 316 -6.53 9.41 -17.78
C SER A 316 -6.10 7.97 -18.08
N LEU A 317 -5.34 7.32 -17.19
CA LEU A 317 -4.93 5.93 -17.35
C LEU A 317 -5.97 4.99 -16.72
N PRO A 318 -6.37 3.91 -17.43
CA PRO A 318 -7.15 2.83 -16.82
C PRO A 318 -6.37 2.14 -15.70
N ASP A 319 -7.06 1.71 -14.65
CA ASP A 319 -6.45 0.93 -13.57
C ASP A 319 -5.78 -0.34 -14.11
N GLY A 320 -4.68 -0.76 -13.49
CA GLY A 320 -3.80 -1.84 -13.96
C GLY A 320 -2.73 -1.40 -14.96
N ASN A 321 -2.57 -0.10 -15.20
CA ASN A 321 -1.57 0.46 -16.12
C ASN A 321 -0.76 1.59 -15.44
N GLY A 322 0.52 1.68 -15.80
CA GLY A 322 1.41 2.68 -15.22
C GLY A 322 1.49 2.54 -13.70
N HIS A 323 1.28 3.65 -12.98
CA HIS A 323 1.31 3.69 -11.52
C HIS A 323 -0.07 3.53 -10.88
N ARG A 324 -1.07 3.09 -11.65
CA ARG A 324 -2.42 2.76 -11.18
C ARG A 324 -2.58 1.25 -11.11
N TYR A 325 -2.78 0.75 -9.91
CA TYR A 325 -2.90 -0.68 -9.63
C TYR A 325 -4.38 -1.09 -9.56
N SER A 326 -4.73 -2.23 -10.14
CA SER A 326 -6.11 -2.68 -10.20
C SER A 326 -6.59 -3.27 -8.88
N SER A 327 -7.89 -3.18 -8.63
CA SER A 327 -8.57 -3.90 -7.56
C SER A 327 -8.24 -5.39 -7.58
N ASP A 328 -8.27 -6.00 -8.76
CA ASP A 328 -8.01 -7.43 -8.92
C ASP A 328 -6.62 -7.81 -8.40
N ALA A 329 -5.60 -7.03 -8.75
CA ALA A 329 -4.24 -7.31 -8.30
C ALA A 329 -4.09 -7.12 -6.79
N TYR A 330 -4.79 -6.15 -6.19
CA TYR A 330 -4.82 -5.99 -4.73
C TYR A 330 -5.56 -7.12 -4.03
N ILE A 331 -6.72 -7.55 -4.54
CA ILE A 331 -7.50 -8.66 -3.98
C ILE A 331 -6.65 -9.93 -3.97
N GLU A 332 -6.05 -10.30 -5.10
CA GLU A 332 -5.17 -11.47 -5.19
C GLU A 332 -3.97 -11.36 -4.25
N SER A 333 -3.37 -10.16 -4.16
CA SER A 333 -2.23 -9.92 -3.28
C SER A 333 -2.59 -10.09 -1.80
N TRP A 334 -3.72 -9.55 -1.37
CA TRP A 334 -4.18 -9.69 0.00
C TRP A 334 -4.54 -11.14 0.32
N VAL A 335 -5.33 -11.81 -0.52
CA VAL A 335 -5.72 -13.21 -0.31
C VAL A 335 -4.49 -14.11 -0.21
N ALA A 336 -3.54 -13.99 -1.15
CA ALA A 336 -2.34 -14.83 -1.14
C ALA A 336 -1.41 -14.53 0.06
N MET A 337 -1.30 -13.25 0.46
CA MET A 337 -0.45 -12.86 1.58
C MET A 337 -1.03 -13.26 2.93
N THR A 338 -2.33 -13.04 3.16
CA THR A 338 -2.93 -13.20 4.48
C THR A 338 -3.57 -14.58 4.68
N GLN A 339 -3.85 -15.33 3.60
CA GLN A 339 -4.50 -16.64 3.64
C GLN A 339 -5.72 -16.65 4.58
N PRO A 340 -6.74 -15.82 4.29
CA PRO A 340 -7.90 -15.65 5.14
C PRO A 340 -8.62 -16.98 5.38
N PRO A 341 -9.07 -17.27 6.62
CA PRO A 341 -9.83 -18.47 6.91
C PRO A 341 -11.14 -18.45 6.12
N GLU A 342 -11.58 -19.63 5.66
CA GLU A 342 -12.86 -19.80 4.95
C GLU A 342 -13.01 -18.98 3.65
N TRP A 343 -11.88 -18.58 3.04
CA TRP A 343 -11.88 -17.89 1.75
C TRP A 343 -11.62 -18.84 0.58
N SER A 344 -12.45 -18.73 -0.44
CA SER A 344 -12.43 -19.56 -1.64
C SER A 344 -12.09 -18.75 -2.88
N PRO A 345 -11.57 -19.39 -3.95
CA PRO A 345 -11.40 -18.74 -5.24
C PRO A 345 -12.69 -18.10 -5.79
N ALA A 346 -13.86 -18.69 -5.48
CA ALA A 346 -15.14 -18.13 -5.87
C ALA A 346 -15.45 -16.78 -5.18
N GLN A 347 -15.04 -16.61 -3.92
CA GLN A 347 -15.15 -15.32 -3.22
C GLN A 347 -14.17 -14.28 -3.78
N THR A 348 -12.96 -14.70 -4.18
CA THR A 348 -12.04 -13.83 -4.93
C THR A 348 -12.70 -13.27 -6.18
N ASP A 349 -13.32 -14.13 -7.01
CA ASP A 349 -13.97 -13.71 -8.26
C ASP A 349 -15.24 -12.87 -8.01
N ALA A 350 -16.00 -13.18 -6.97
CA ALA A 350 -17.14 -12.37 -6.55
C ALA A 350 -16.71 -10.98 -6.10
N LEU A 351 -15.62 -10.86 -5.33
CA LEU A 351 -15.11 -9.58 -4.84
C LEU A 351 -14.57 -8.72 -6.00
N LYS A 352 -13.85 -9.32 -6.95
CA LYS A 352 -13.43 -8.63 -8.19
C LYS A 352 -14.63 -8.09 -8.94
N SER A 353 -15.68 -8.90 -9.09
CA SER A 353 -16.93 -8.50 -9.76
C SER A 353 -17.63 -7.34 -9.05
N LEU A 354 -17.66 -7.35 -7.72
CA LEU A 354 -18.17 -6.25 -6.91
C LEU A 354 -17.37 -4.97 -7.18
N PHE A 355 -16.05 -5.01 -7.11
CA PHE A 355 -15.20 -3.83 -7.34
C PHE A 355 -15.36 -3.28 -8.76
N HIS A 356 -15.48 -4.13 -9.77
CA HIS A 356 -15.80 -3.71 -11.12
C HIS A 356 -17.15 -2.99 -11.22
N SER A 357 -18.15 -3.39 -10.43
CA SER A 357 -19.47 -2.74 -10.40
C SER A 357 -19.47 -1.39 -9.67
N LEU A 358 -18.62 -1.22 -8.65
CA LEU A 358 -18.45 0.03 -7.91
C LEU A 358 -17.69 1.09 -8.73
N GLY A 359 -16.96 0.67 -9.76
CA GLY A 359 -16.17 1.54 -10.60
C GLY A 359 -14.90 2.03 -9.90
N ASN A 360 -14.46 3.24 -10.20
CA ASN A 360 -13.19 3.76 -9.72
C ASN A 360 -13.32 4.34 -8.31
N LEU A 361 -13.04 3.52 -7.30
CA LEU A 361 -13.05 3.90 -5.87
C LEU A 361 -12.06 5.04 -5.54
N ASN A 362 -11.07 5.25 -6.41
CA ASN A 362 -10.05 6.29 -6.28
C ASN A 362 -10.45 7.61 -6.94
N LYS A 363 -11.61 7.69 -7.60
CA LYS A 363 -12.23 8.96 -7.99
C LYS A 363 -13.25 9.42 -6.92
N PRO A 364 -13.29 10.73 -6.62
CA PRO A 364 -14.27 11.27 -5.67
C PRO A 364 -15.70 11.26 -6.22
#